data_AF-A0A3A6MU83-F1
#
_entry.id   AF-A0A3A6MU83-F1
#
_cell.length_a   1.000
_cell.length_b   1.000
_cell.length_c   1.000
_cell.angle_alpha   90.00
_cell.angle_beta   90.00
_cell.angle_gamma   90.00
#
_symmetry.space_group_name_H-M   'P 1'
#
loop_
_entity.id
_entity.type
_entity.pdbx_description
1 polymer ?
#
loop_
_entity_poly.entity_id
_entity_poly.type
_entity_poly.pdbx_seq_one_letter_code
_entity_poly.pdbx_strand_id
1 'polypeptide(L)'
;MPEACRQGNAATCGHTATGQAWIRAGGLGASRTGDDTAGGIIEPLQAYVRLNGNPWAVIGSPVDPHAPCPAVPIHCAATMAEGCGFIRIS
;
A
#
# COMPACT_ATOMS: atom_id res chain seq x y z
N MET A 1 -15.77 -2.81 -2.36
CA MET A 1 -14.63 -2.65 -3.29
C MET A 1 -13.61 -1.75 -2.62
N PRO A 2 -12.42 -2.26 -2.25
CA PRO A 2 -11.41 -1.42 -1.63
C PRO A 2 -10.85 -0.42 -2.66
N GLU A 3 -10.44 0.74 -2.15
CA GLU A 3 -9.87 1.80 -2.98
C GLU A 3 -8.39 1.51 -3.24
N ALA A 4 -7.92 1.89 -4.42
CA ALA A 4 -6.54 1.69 -4.81
C ALA A 4 -5.63 2.63 -4.02
N CYS A 5 -4.52 2.11 -3.48
CA CYS A 5 -3.51 2.89 -2.77
C CYS A 5 -2.56 3.57 -3.75
N ARG A 6 -2.08 4.75 -3.39
CA ARG A 6 -1.07 5.51 -4.14
C ARG A 6 -0.06 6.10 -3.17
N GLN A 7 1.02 6.65 -3.73
CA GLN A 7 2.03 7.41 -3.01
C GLN A 7 1.37 8.41 -2.05
N GLY A 8 1.87 8.46 -0.82
CA GLY A 8 1.38 9.35 0.22
C GLY A 8 0.18 8.83 1.01
N ASN A 9 -0.51 7.78 0.57
CA ASN A 9 -1.55 7.15 1.40
C ASN A 9 -0.93 6.48 2.62
N ALA A 10 -1.53 6.68 3.79
CA ALA A 10 -1.04 6.13 5.05
C ALA A 10 -1.44 4.66 5.27
N ALA A 11 -0.54 3.93 5.93
CA ALA A 11 -0.84 2.67 6.62
C ALA A 11 -1.23 2.94 8.08
N THR A 12 -1.79 1.93 8.75
CA THR A 12 -2.20 2.02 10.15
C THR A 12 -1.04 2.37 11.10
N CYS A 13 0.20 2.05 10.74
CA CYS A 13 1.40 2.46 11.49
C CYS A 13 1.79 3.94 11.32
N GLY A 14 1.09 4.70 10.46
CA GLY A 14 1.33 6.12 10.22
C GLY A 14 2.36 6.43 9.11
N HIS A 15 3.08 5.42 8.60
CA HIS A 15 3.94 5.57 7.44
C HIS A 15 3.13 5.66 6.15
N THR A 16 3.66 6.36 5.15
CA THR A 16 3.00 6.53 3.85
C THR A 16 3.62 5.64 2.77
N ALA A 17 2.80 5.21 1.82
CA ALA A 17 3.25 4.43 0.68
C ALA A 17 4.24 5.22 -0.19
N THR A 18 5.33 4.57 -0.62
CA THR A 18 6.32 5.16 -1.54
C THR A 18 5.75 5.44 -2.92
N GLY A 19 5.03 4.46 -3.49
CA GLY A 19 4.47 4.49 -4.84
C GLY A 19 5.50 4.62 -5.97
N GLN A 20 5.05 4.32 -7.19
CA GLN A 20 5.88 4.36 -8.40
C GLN A 20 5.52 5.52 -9.33
N ALA A 21 6.51 6.33 -9.73
CA ALA A 21 6.28 7.63 -10.36
C ALA A 21 5.73 7.60 -11.80
N TRP A 22 5.90 6.48 -12.52
CA TRP A 22 5.56 6.40 -13.95
C TRP A 22 4.12 5.93 -14.21
N ILE A 23 3.50 5.19 -13.28
CA ILE A 23 2.04 4.92 -13.30
C ILE A 23 1.41 5.87 -12.30
N ARG A 24 0.53 6.76 -12.76
CA ARG A 24 -0.06 7.78 -11.89
C ARG A 24 -1.53 7.53 -11.59
N ALA A 25 -1.89 7.67 -10.32
CA ALA A 25 -3.25 7.75 -9.81
C ALA A 25 -3.49 9.14 -9.22
N GLY A 26 -4.24 9.97 -9.95
CA GLY A 26 -4.61 11.31 -9.48
C GLY A 26 -3.38 12.21 -9.29
N GLY A 27 -2.42 12.09 -10.22
CA GLY A 27 -1.17 12.85 -10.22
C GLY A 27 -0.01 12.26 -9.40
N LEU A 28 -0.27 11.28 -8.53
CA LEU A 28 0.74 10.63 -7.67
C LEU A 28 1.03 9.20 -8.11
N GLY A 29 2.16 8.62 -7.71
CA GLY A 29 2.53 7.26 -8.10
C GLY A 29 1.59 6.18 -7.58
N ALA A 30 1.20 5.21 -8.40
CA ALA A 30 0.40 4.06 -7.96
C ALA A 30 1.24 3.14 -7.06
N SER A 31 0.65 2.58 -6.00
CA SER A 31 1.35 1.69 -5.06
C SER A 31 1.26 0.23 -5.51
N ARG A 32 2.39 -0.45 -5.67
CA ARG A 32 2.50 -1.84 -6.12
C ARG A 32 3.00 -2.72 -4.99
N THR A 33 2.26 -3.79 -4.72
CA THR A 33 2.62 -4.76 -3.69
C THR A 33 3.92 -5.48 -4.08
N GLY A 34 4.79 -5.77 -3.12
CA GLY A 34 6.10 -6.40 -3.33
C GLY A 34 7.21 -5.46 -3.78
N ASP A 35 6.89 -4.23 -4.22
CA ASP A 35 7.89 -3.21 -4.56
C ASP A 35 7.86 -2.01 -3.61
N ASP A 36 6.66 -1.53 -3.30
CA ASP A 36 6.46 -0.32 -2.50
C ASP A 36 6.41 -0.62 -1.01
N THR A 37 6.75 0.39 -0.20
CA THR A 37 6.77 0.29 1.26
C THR A 37 5.89 1.34 1.92
N ALA A 38 5.37 1.01 3.10
CA ALA A 38 4.77 1.94 4.06
C ALA A 38 5.34 1.65 5.46
N GLY A 39 6.68 1.72 5.55
CA GLY A 39 7.47 1.28 6.71
C GLY A 39 8.00 -0.15 6.58
N GLY A 40 7.18 -1.07 6.05
CA GLY A 40 7.56 -2.39 5.56
C GLY A 40 7.09 -2.59 4.12
N ILE A 41 7.43 -3.72 3.50
CA ILE A 41 6.92 -4.09 2.16
C ILE A 41 5.40 -4.23 2.22
N ILE A 42 4.71 -3.68 1.22
CA ILE A 42 3.25 -3.82 1.10
C ILE A 42 2.94 -5.16 0.40
N GLU A 43 2.21 -6.03 1.07
CA GLU A 43 1.83 -7.35 0.58
C GLU A 43 0.47 -7.33 -0.15
N PRO A 44 0.22 -8.25 -1.09
CA PRO A 44 -1.01 -8.24 -1.87
C PRO A 44 -2.23 -8.73 -1.08
N LEU A 45 -3.28 -7.91 -1.01
CA LEU A 45 -4.64 -8.36 -0.66
C LEU A 45 -5.42 -8.86 -1.88
N GLN A 46 -4.99 -8.46 -3.08
CA GLN A 46 -5.58 -8.85 -4.36
C GLN A 46 -4.47 -9.17 -5.36
N ALA A 47 -4.76 -9.97 -6.38
CA ALA A 47 -3.76 -10.38 -7.39
C ALA A 47 -4.22 -10.24 -8.86
N TYR A 48 -5.35 -9.59 -9.12
CA TYR A 48 -5.98 -9.51 -10.44
C TYR A 48 -5.73 -8.17 -11.15
N VAL A 49 -5.80 -7.02 -10.47
CA VAL A 49 -5.35 -5.75 -11.06
C VAL A 49 -3.86 -5.63 -10.85
N ARG A 50 -3.11 -5.72 -11.94
CA ARG A 50 -1.64 -5.69 -11.92
C ARG A 50 -1.10 -4.49 -12.67
N LEU A 51 -0.06 -3.91 -12.11
CA LEU A 51 0.72 -2.82 -12.64
C LEU A 51 2.14 -3.33 -12.87
N ASN A 52 2.55 -3.51 -14.13
CA ASN A 52 3.86 -4.07 -14.48
C ASN A 52 4.14 -5.43 -13.83
N GLY A 53 3.14 -6.31 -13.80
CA GLY A 53 3.24 -7.66 -13.22
C GLY A 53 2.90 -7.74 -11.72
N ASN A 54 3.09 -6.66 -10.96
CA ASN A 54 2.82 -6.63 -9.52
C ASN A 54 1.39 -6.14 -9.22
N PRO A 55 0.68 -6.75 -8.26
CA PRO A 55 -0.64 -6.28 -7.88
C PRO A 55 -0.65 -4.83 -7.39
N TRP A 56 -1.71 -4.11 -7.73
CA TRP A 56 -1.96 -2.79 -7.15
C TRP A 56 -2.38 -2.95 -5.68
N ALA A 57 -1.67 -2.32 -4.76
CA ALA A 57 -2.09 -2.23 -3.37
C ALA A 57 -3.46 -1.54 -3.23
N VAL A 58 -4.27 -2.04 -2.32
CA VAL A 58 -5.60 -1.52 -1.98
C VAL A 58 -5.72 -1.33 -0.47
N ILE A 59 -6.72 -0.56 -0.01
CA ILE A 59 -7.04 -0.48 1.43
C ILE A 59 -7.16 -1.89 2.02
N GLY A 60 -6.48 -2.12 3.14
CA GLY A 60 -6.38 -3.42 3.82
C GLY A 60 -5.18 -4.28 3.40
N SER A 61 -4.41 -3.88 2.38
CA SER A 61 -3.17 -4.59 2.00
C SER A 61 -2.22 -4.65 3.19
N PRO A 62 -1.71 -5.84 3.59
CA PRO A 62 -0.80 -5.95 4.73
C PRO A 62 0.50 -5.21 4.46
N VAL A 63 1.14 -4.77 5.54
CA VAL A 63 2.49 -4.21 5.52
C VAL A 63 3.35 -5.08 6.41
N ASP A 64 4.47 -5.56 5.87
CA ASP A 64 5.38 -6.45 6.57
C ASP A 64 5.84 -5.88 7.91
N PRO A 65 6.09 -6.74 8.92
CA PRO A 65 6.67 -6.33 10.18
C PRO A 65 7.96 -5.53 9.98
N HIS A 66 8.07 -4.37 10.61
CA HIS A 66 9.24 -3.50 10.51
C HIS A 66 9.58 -2.85 11.86
N ALA A 67 10.80 -2.36 12.01
CA ALA A 67 11.20 -1.68 13.24
C ALA A 67 10.26 -0.49 13.51
N PRO A 68 9.86 -0.23 14.78
CA PRO A 68 10.35 -0.84 16.01
C PRO A 68 9.53 -2.07 16.50
N CYS A 69 8.97 -2.91 15.62
CA CYS A 69 8.45 -4.23 16.02
C CYS A 69 9.57 -5.08 16.68
N PRO A 70 9.32 -5.78 17.80
CA PRO A 70 8.04 -5.93 18.50
C PRO A 70 7.74 -4.88 19.58
N ALA A 71 8.63 -3.91 19.83
CA ALA A 71 8.47 -2.91 20.88
C ALA A 71 7.24 -2.00 20.68
N VAL A 72 6.88 -1.67 19.43
CA VAL A 72 5.63 -0.97 19.11
C VAL A 72 4.74 -1.88 18.25
N PRO A 73 3.75 -2.56 18.85
CA PRO A 73 2.99 -3.64 18.21
C PRO A 73 2.33 -3.28 16.87
N ILE A 74 1.96 -2.02 16.66
CA ILE A 74 1.32 -1.58 15.39
C ILE A 74 2.23 -1.79 14.17
N HIS A 75 3.55 -1.85 14.35
CA HIS A 75 4.51 -2.10 13.26
C HIS A 75 4.67 -3.58 12.93
N CYS A 76 4.03 -4.49 13.67
CA CYS A 76 4.12 -5.94 13.45
C CYS A 76 2.99 -6.49 12.58
N ALA A 77 1.90 -5.73 12.39
CA ALA A 77 0.72 -6.17 11.66
C ALA A 77 -0.02 -4.96 11.05
N ALA A 78 0.74 -4.01 10.49
CA ALA A 78 0.16 -2.84 9.86
C ALA A 78 -0.56 -3.22 8.55
N THR A 79 -1.50 -2.37 8.14
CA THR A 79 -2.21 -2.50 6.86
C THR A 79 -2.37 -1.13 6.23
N MET A 80 -2.46 -1.04 4.90
CA MET A 80 -2.83 0.19 4.22
C MET A 80 -4.21 0.68 4.69
N ALA A 81 -4.31 1.94 5.12
CA ALA A 81 -5.52 2.52 5.72
C ALA A 81 -6.23 3.51 4.80
N GLU A 82 -5.52 4.08 3.83
CA GLU A 82 -6.05 5.08 2.92
C GLU A 82 -5.93 4.65 1.45
N GLY A 83 -6.84 5.17 0.62
CA GLY A 83 -6.84 5.00 -0.83
C GLY A 83 -6.89 6.34 -1.57
N CYS A 84 -6.90 6.29 -2.90
CA CYS A 84 -6.90 7.50 -3.72
C CYS A 84 -8.27 8.19 -3.82
N GLY A 85 -9.35 7.54 -3.37
CA GLY A 85 -10.71 8.08 -3.31
C GLY A 85 -11.52 8.07 -4.62
N PHE A 86 -10.91 7.72 -5.75
CA PHE A 86 -11.59 7.71 -7.07
C PHE A 86 -11.33 6.43 -7.91
N ILE A 87 -10.42 5.56 -7.51
CA ILE A 87 -10.21 4.23 -8.14
C ILE A 87 -10.62 3.16 -7.14
N ARG A 88 -11.54 2.28 -7.56
CA ARG A 88 -12.00 1.12 -6.79
C ARG A 88 -11.71 -0.14 -7.58
N ILE A 89 -11.21 -1.16 -6.89
CA ILE A 89 -10.78 -2.42 -7.50
C ILE A 89 -11.78 -3.51 -7.08
N SER A 90 -12.34 -4.23 -8.07
CA SER A 90 -13.41 -5.26 -7.92
C SER A 90 -12.93 -6.59 -8.47
#